data_AF-A0A1B2E8B8-F1
#
_entry.id   AF-A0A1B2E8B8-F1
#
_cell.length_a   1.000
_cell.length_b   1.000
_cell.length_c   1.000
_cell.angle_alpha   90.00
_cell.angle_beta   90.00
_cell.angle_gamma   90.00
#
_symmetry.space_group_name_H-M   'P 1'
#
loop_
_entity.id
_entity.type
_entity.pdbx_description
1 polymer ?
#
loop_
_entity_poly.entity_id
_entity_poly.type
_entity_poly.pdbx_seq_one_letter_code
_entity_poly.pdbx_strand_id
1 'polypeptide(L)'
;MLSNQQLVIANFEDKLKKFTRAVHGDFTVEDDFVIANTNFPTDTFNVLLPKSPTIQNSFELRHGISHFFIKNKFPFSTWIDARYLNDDWKKLMQEYGLKEAERNVMMKLDHTLHVEPRSSYGLKISHVEAQEELVKYEEVFMSLFQGTPEKEALQSYFNAFFSPADLGSSVRMFIGCIGEVNCDP
;
A
#
# COMPACT_ATOMS: atom_id res chain seq x y z
N MET A 1 -13.07 -6.71 21.44
CA MET A 1 -11.91 -5.81 21.23
C MET A 1 -10.96 -6.54 20.29
N LEU A 2 -10.48 -5.90 19.22
CA LEU A 2 -9.50 -6.53 18.32
C LEU A 2 -8.15 -6.64 19.03
N SER A 3 -7.44 -7.75 18.83
CA SER A 3 -6.02 -7.83 19.18
C SER A 3 -5.20 -6.85 18.32
N ASN A 4 -4.00 -6.48 18.78
CA ASN A 4 -3.12 -5.59 18.01
C ASN A 4 -2.84 -6.12 16.59
N GLN A 5 -2.62 -7.44 16.44
CA GLN A 5 -2.46 -8.06 15.12
C GLN A 5 -3.71 -7.88 14.24
N GLN A 6 -4.89 -8.17 14.78
CA GLN A 6 -6.15 -8.01 14.04
C GLN A 6 -6.38 -6.56 13.63
N LEU A 7 -6.00 -5.60 14.47
CA LEU A 7 -6.07 -4.18 14.15
C LEU A 7 -5.13 -3.81 12.98
N VAL A 8 -3.90 -4.33 12.96
CA VAL A 8 -2.97 -4.04 11.86
C VAL A 8 -3.46 -4.66 10.55
N ILE A 9 -3.94 -5.92 10.57
CA ILE A 9 -4.51 -6.58 9.39
C ILE A 9 -5.74 -5.81 8.87
N ALA A 10 -6.65 -5.42 9.76
CA ALA A 10 -7.84 -4.64 9.38
C ALA A 10 -7.47 -3.26 8.80
N ASN A 11 -6.47 -2.59 9.38
CA ASN A 11 -5.97 -1.32 8.84
C ASN A 11 -5.32 -1.50 7.47
N PHE A 12 -4.61 -2.60 7.25
CA PHE A 12 -4.01 -2.88 5.95
C PHE A 12 -5.08 -3.21 4.90
N GLU A 13 -6.08 -4.03 5.25
CA GLU A 13 -7.24 -4.31 4.40
C GLU A 13 -7.98 -3.02 3.99
N ASP A 14 -8.22 -2.09 4.93
CA ASP A 14 -8.87 -0.81 4.63
C ASP A 14 -8.03 0.06 3.68
N LYS A 15 -6.70 0.07 3.86
CA LYS A 15 -5.78 0.77 2.94
C LYS A 15 -5.81 0.16 1.54
N LEU A 16 -5.74 -1.16 1.43
CA LEU A 16 -5.84 -1.87 0.15
C LEU A 16 -7.17 -1.56 -0.55
N LYS A 17 -8.28 -1.60 0.18
CA LYS A 17 -9.61 -1.26 -0.34
C LYS A 17 -9.69 0.16 -0.89
N LYS A 18 -9.21 1.14 -0.12
CA LYS A 18 -9.22 2.55 -0.50
C LYS A 18 -8.37 2.79 -1.75
N PHE A 19 -7.14 2.29 -1.75
CA PHE A 19 -6.24 2.46 -2.88
C PHE A 19 -6.76 1.76 -4.14
N THR A 20 -7.19 0.50 -4.04
CA THR A 20 -7.73 -0.26 -5.18
C THR A 20 -8.91 0.46 -5.83
N ARG A 21 -9.80 1.07 -5.03
CA ARG A 21 -10.93 1.85 -5.56
C ARG A 21 -10.51 3.15 -6.22
N ALA A 22 -9.53 3.85 -5.65
CA ALA A 22 -9.02 5.11 -6.20
C ALA A 22 -8.45 4.91 -7.62
N VAL A 23 -7.93 3.72 -7.91
CA VAL A 23 -7.36 3.37 -9.21
C VAL A 23 -8.28 2.53 -10.10
N HIS A 24 -9.57 2.45 -9.75
CA HIS A 24 -10.56 1.65 -10.48
C HIS A 24 -10.16 0.18 -10.66
N GLY A 25 -9.49 -0.39 -9.66
CA GLY A 25 -9.14 -1.80 -9.58
C GLY A 25 -10.25 -2.70 -9.04
N ASP A 26 -9.99 -4.00 -9.06
CA ASP A 26 -10.89 -5.05 -8.58
C ASP A 26 -10.50 -5.44 -7.14
N PHE A 27 -11.43 -5.32 -6.19
CA PHE A 27 -11.22 -5.67 -4.78
C PHE A 27 -12.16 -6.80 -4.35
N THR A 28 -11.59 -7.98 -4.13
CA THR A 28 -12.34 -9.19 -3.72
C THR A 28 -12.16 -9.41 -2.23
N VAL A 29 -13.26 -9.71 -1.54
CA VAL A 29 -13.29 -9.93 -0.09
C VAL A 29 -14.00 -11.24 0.20
N GLU A 30 -13.28 -12.15 0.84
CA GLU A 30 -13.81 -13.37 1.43
C GLU A 30 -13.52 -13.36 2.95
N ASP A 31 -14.07 -14.33 3.67
CA ASP A 31 -13.85 -14.45 5.12
C ASP A 31 -12.40 -14.78 5.48
N ASP A 32 -11.74 -15.56 4.63
CA ASP A 32 -10.40 -16.11 4.82
C ASP A 32 -9.29 -15.37 4.07
N PHE A 33 -9.63 -14.53 3.09
CA PHE A 33 -8.65 -13.71 2.35
C PHE A 33 -9.25 -12.46 1.70
N VAL A 34 -8.36 -11.57 1.27
CA VAL A 34 -8.65 -10.42 0.42
C VAL A 34 -7.69 -10.40 -0.77
N ILE A 35 -8.18 -10.01 -1.94
CA ILE A 35 -7.37 -9.78 -3.14
C ILE A 35 -7.60 -8.34 -3.63
N ALA A 36 -6.51 -7.58 -3.70
CA ALA A 36 -6.46 -6.24 -4.27
C ALA A 36 -5.75 -6.30 -5.63
N ASN A 37 -6.51 -6.13 -6.72
CA ASN A 37 -5.97 -6.01 -8.07
C ASN A 37 -6.08 -4.57 -8.55
N THR A 38 -4.95 -3.88 -8.57
CA THR A 38 -4.91 -2.44 -8.79
C THR A 38 -4.69 -2.07 -10.25
N ASN A 39 -4.48 -3.06 -11.14
CA ASN A 39 -4.03 -2.87 -12.52
C ASN A 39 -2.71 -2.09 -12.65
N PHE A 40 -1.91 -2.01 -11.58
CA PHE A 40 -0.55 -1.50 -11.64
C PHE A 40 0.44 -2.62 -11.96
N PRO A 41 1.49 -2.37 -12.75
CA PRO A 41 2.45 -3.38 -13.15
C PRO A 41 3.50 -3.69 -12.06
N THR A 42 3.11 -3.73 -10.78
CA THR A 42 4.01 -3.98 -9.64
C THR A 42 3.35 -4.85 -8.57
N ASP A 43 4.15 -5.61 -7.84
CA ASP A 43 3.67 -6.49 -6.76
C ASP A 43 3.38 -5.73 -5.47
N THR A 44 3.91 -4.50 -5.35
CA THR A 44 3.67 -3.59 -4.23
C THR A 44 2.19 -3.26 -4.05
N PHE A 45 1.46 -3.10 -5.16
CA PHE A 45 0.05 -2.68 -5.13
C PHE A 45 -0.92 -3.83 -5.40
N ASN A 46 -0.47 -4.91 -6.03
CA ASN A 46 -1.25 -6.12 -6.25
C ASN A 46 -1.03 -7.10 -5.10
N VAL A 47 -2.02 -7.23 -4.21
CA VAL A 47 -1.82 -7.91 -2.92
C VAL A 47 -2.86 -9.00 -2.69
N LEU A 48 -2.37 -10.17 -2.31
CA LEU A 48 -3.13 -11.22 -1.62
C LEU A 48 -2.91 -11.10 -0.10
N LEU A 49 -3.97 -10.85 0.65
CA LEU A 49 -3.94 -10.74 2.11
C LEU A 49 -4.74 -11.88 2.77
N PRO A 50 -4.08 -12.93 3.26
CA PRO A 50 -4.71 -13.95 4.10
C PRO A 50 -5.26 -13.36 5.41
N LYS A 51 -6.50 -13.69 5.75
CA LYS A 51 -7.20 -13.28 6.97
C LYS A 51 -7.39 -14.43 7.97
N SER A 52 -7.18 -15.66 7.51
CA SER A 52 -7.37 -16.90 8.26
C SER A 52 -6.24 -17.90 7.97
N PRO A 53 -5.89 -18.80 8.93
CA PRO A 53 -4.99 -19.92 8.64
C PRO A 53 -5.61 -20.92 7.64
N THR A 54 -6.93 -20.99 7.54
CA THR A 54 -7.62 -21.97 6.70
C THR A 54 -8.12 -21.32 5.42
N ILE A 55 -7.79 -21.92 4.28
CA ILE A 55 -8.36 -21.59 2.98
C ILE A 55 -9.70 -22.33 2.85
N GLN A 56 -10.80 -21.58 2.90
CA GLN A 56 -12.17 -22.10 2.76
C GLN A 56 -12.59 -22.10 1.30
N ASN A 57 -12.34 -21.01 0.57
CA ASN A 57 -12.78 -20.83 -0.82
C ASN A 57 -11.59 -20.88 -1.80
N SER A 58 -11.01 -22.07 -1.97
CA SER A 58 -9.82 -22.24 -2.80
C SER A 58 -10.07 -21.95 -4.29
N PHE A 59 -11.30 -22.10 -4.77
CA PHE A 59 -11.69 -21.74 -6.13
C PHE A 59 -11.61 -20.22 -6.35
N GLU A 60 -12.30 -19.43 -5.52
CA GLU A 60 -12.28 -17.96 -5.66
C GLU A 60 -10.88 -17.39 -5.44
N LEU A 61 -10.10 -17.96 -4.51
CA LEU A 61 -8.71 -17.56 -4.30
C LEU A 61 -7.88 -17.71 -5.57
N ARG A 62 -7.95 -18.89 -6.21
CA ARG A 62 -7.19 -19.18 -7.44
C ARG A 62 -7.69 -18.38 -8.62
N HIS A 63 -9.01 -18.20 -8.72
CA HIS A 63 -9.64 -17.37 -9.73
C HIS A 63 -9.18 -15.91 -9.60
N GLY A 64 -9.20 -15.35 -8.39
CA GLY A 64 -8.70 -14.00 -8.12
C GLY A 64 -7.21 -13.83 -8.41
N ILE A 65 -6.36 -14.78 -8.00
CA ILE A 65 -4.92 -14.76 -8.34
C ILE A 65 -4.70 -14.84 -9.86
N SER A 66 -5.52 -15.62 -10.57
CA SER A 66 -5.41 -15.77 -12.02
C SER A 66 -5.60 -14.43 -12.77
N HIS A 67 -6.36 -13.48 -12.20
CA HIS A 67 -6.52 -12.16 -12.80
C HIS A 67 -5.22 -11.35 -12.84
N PHE A 68 -4.29 -11.56 -11.89
CA PHE A 68 -2.96 -10.93 -11.96
C PHE A 68 -2.20 -11.40 -13.20
N PHE A 69 -2.22 -12.71 -13.47
CA PHE A 69 -1.38 -13.33 -14.51
C PHE A 69 -2.02 -13.37 -15.90
N ILE A 70 -3.28 -13.78 -15.98
CA ILE A 70 -3.94 -14.09 -17.26
C ILE A 70 -4.46 -12.80 -17.91
N LYS A 71 -5.10 -11.94 -17.11
CA LYS A 71 -5.73 -10.71 -17.62
C LYS A 71 -4.70 -9.59 -17.76
N ASN A 72 -3.85 -9.43 -16.75
CA ASN A 72 -3.00 -8.24 -16.62
C ASN A 72 -1.51 -8.51 -16.83
N LYS A 73 -1.03 -9.75 -16.62
CA LYS A 73 0.41 -10.12 -16.58
C LYS A 73 1.22 -9.31 -15.57
N PHE A 74 0.60 -8.88 -14.47
CA PHE A 74 1.26 -8.11 -13.44
C PHE A 74 1.73 -9.00 -12.29
N PRO A 75 2.88 -8.68 -11.67
CA PRO A 75 3.33 -9.39 -10.49
C PRO A 75 2.43 -9.05 -9.30
N PHE A 76 2.41 -9.92 -8.29
CA PHE A 76 1.65 -9.73 -7.06
C PHE A 76 2.45 -10.20 -5.85
N SER A 77 2.17 -9.63 -4.69
CA SER A 77 2.76 -10.01 -3.41
C SER A 77 1.71 -10.59 -2.47
N THR A 78 2.18 -11.25 -1.41
CA THR A 78 1.31 -11.66 -0.30
C THR A 78 1.89 -11.23 1.03
N TRP A 79 1.01 -10.74 1.90
CA TRP A 79 1.34 -10.34 3.27
C TRP A 79 0.63 -11.28 4.22
N ILE A 80 1.36 -12.21 4.80
CA ILE A 80 0.78 -13.24 5.68
C ILE A 80 1.22 -13.04 7.13
N ASP A 81 0.26 -13.13 8.05
CA ASP A 81 0.57 -13.25 9.47
C ASP A 81 1.29 -14.58 9.71
N ALA A 82 2.42 -14.56 10.40
CA ALA A 82 3.21 -15.77 10.66
C ALA A 82 2.41 -16.89 11.33
N ARG A 83 1.35 -16.56 12.08
CA ARG A 83 0.44 -17.53 12.72
C ARG A 83 -0.46 -18.26 11.71
N TYR A 84 -0.67 -17.68 10.52
CA TYR A 84 -1.46 -18.27 9.44
C TYR A 84 -0.59 -19.11 8.50
N LEU A 85 0.74 -18.99 8.58
CA LEU A 85 1.68 -19.68 7.69
C LEU A 85 1.77 -21.19 7.97
N ASN A 86 0.82 -21.95 7.42
CA ASN A 86 0.80 -23.41 7.43
C ASN A 86 1.16 -24.00 6.06
N ASP A 87 1.09 -25.32 5.93
CA ASP A 87 1.52 -26.03 4.72
C ASP A 87 0.61 -25.76 3.51
N ASP A 88 -0.69 -25.49 3.72
CA ASP A 88 -1.62 -25.13 2.65
C ASP A 88 -1.24 -23.79 2.02
N TRP A 89 -1.00 -22.75 2.85
CA TRP A 89 -0.53 -21.45 2.38
C TRP A 89 0.87 -21.54 1.74
N LYS A 90 1.80 -22.31 2.31
CA LYS A 90 3.13 -22.52 1.71
C LYS A 90 3.03 -23.17 0.34
N LYS A 91 2.19 -24.19 0.19
CA LYS A 91 1.98 -24.89 -1.08
C LYS A 91 1.40 -23.94 -2.13
N LEU A 92 0.42 -23.11 -1.76
CA LEU A 92 -0.12 -22.08 -2.63
C LEU A 92 0.96 -21.09 -3.09
N MET A 93 1.77 -20.57 -2.17
CA MET A 93 2.85 -19.64 -2.51
C MET A 93 3.89 -20.27 -3.45
N GLN A 94 4.25 -21.54 -3.20
CA GLN A 94 5.16 -22.30 -4.08
C GLN A 94 4.57 -22.50 -5.48
N GLU A 95 3.27 -22.78 -5.57
CA GLU A 95 2.58 -22.97 -6.84
C GLU A 95 2.67 -21.73 -7.74
N TYR A 96 2.57 -20.54 -7.17
CA TYR A 96 2.70 -19.27 -7.89
C TYR A 96 4.13 -18.70 -7.91
N GLY A 97 5.12 -19.47 -7.44
CA GLY A 97 6.53 -19.08 -7.48
C GLY A 97 6.89 -17.90 -6.56
N LEU A 98 6.07 -17.61 -5.55
CA LEU A 98 6.33 -16.55 -4.58
C LEU A 98 7.54 -16.89 -3.72
N LYS A 99 8.36 -15.89 -3.44
CA LYS A 99 9.55 -16.00 -2.59
C LYS A 99 9.39 -15.07 -1.40
N GLU A 100 9.87 -15.50 -0.23
CA GLU A 100 9.92 -14.63 0.94
C GLU A 100 10.86 -13.46 0.64
N ALA A 101 10.31 -12.25 0.55
CA ALA A 101 11.07 -11.02 0.37
C ALA A 101 11.51 -10.44 1.71
N GLU A 102 10.64 -10.51 2.72
CA GLU A 102 10.84 -9.85 4.01
C GLU A 102 10.10 -10.55 5.15
N ARG A 103 10.65 -10.44 6.37
CA ARG A 103 10.03 -10.85 7.62
C ARG A 103 10.17 -9.77 8.67
N ASN A 104 9.05 -9.14 9.04
CA ASN A 104 9.04 -7.99 9.93
C ASN A 104 8.06 -8.14 11.10
N VAL A 105 8.27 -7.30 12.12
CA VAL A 105 7.31 -7.08 13.20
C VAL A 105 6.38 -5.94 12.81
N MET A 106 5.08 -6.19 12.84
CA MET A 106 4.08 -5.14 12.61
C MET A 106 4.15 -4.08 13.71
N MET A 107 4.16 -2.81 13.31
CA MET A 107 4.20 -1.67 14.23
C MET A 107 2.80 -1.07 14.40
N LYS A 108 2.44 -0.77 15.66
CA LYS A 108 1.26 0.01 16.02
C LYS A 108 1.72 1.19 16.85
N LEU A 109 1.32 2.39 16.44
CA LEU A 109 1.42 3.57 17.29
C LEU A 109 0.16 3.62 18.18
N ASP A 110 0.36 3.65 19.49
CA ASP A 110 -0.70 3.81 20.49
C ASP A 110 -0.37 5.03 21.38
N HIS A 111 -1.38 5.64 21.99
CA HIS A 111 -1.22 6.74 22.95
C HIS A 111 -0.50 8.00 22.40
N THR A 112 -1.03 8.62 21.35
CA THR A 112 -0.46 9.84 20.74
C THR A 112 -0.77 11.15 21.48
N LEU A 113 -1.53 11.11 22.58
CA LEU A 113 -2.07 12.31 23.26
C LEU A 113 -1.00 13.18 23.95
N HIS A 114 0.22 12.66 24.16
CA HIS A 114 1.30 13.36 24.86
C HIS A 114 2.63 13.39 24.09
N VAL A 115 2.57 13.27 22.76
CA VAL A 115 3.77 13.43 21.93
C VAL A 115 3.97 14.90 21.65
N GLU A 116 4.88 15.53 22.40
CA GLU A 116 5.28 16.91 22.11
C GLU A 116 5.91 16.99 20.70
N PRO A 117 5.59 18.02 19.91
CA PRO A 117 6.23 18.23 18.62
C PRO A 117 7.74 18.33 18.81
N ARG A 118 8.50 17.40 18.21
CA ARG A 118 9.95 17.56 18.13
C ARG A 118 10.26 18.64 17.09
N SER A 119 10.60 19.83 17.55
CA SER A 119 11.13 20.88 16.67
C SER A 119 12.56 20.53 16.27
N SER A 120 12.79 20.34 14.97
CA SER A 120 14.13 20.34 14.40
C SER A 120 14.38 21.71 13.77
N TYR A 121 15.50 22.35 14.11
CA TYR A 121 15.90 23.61 13.47
C TYR A 121 16.20 23.31 11.99
N GLY A 122 15.26 23.67 11.12
CA GLY A 122 15.42 23.58 9.67
C GLY A 122 14.40 22.69 8.96
N LEU A 123 13.79 21.70 9.62
CA LEU A 123 12.77 20.84 9.00
C LEU A 123 11.36 21.41 9.24
N LYS A 124 10.70 21.83 8.15
CA LYS A 124 9.29 22.22 8.15
C LYS A 124 8.48 21.12 7.47
N ILE A 125 7.48 20.59 8.18
CA ILE A 125 6.48 19.69 7.59
C ILE A 125 5.22 20.49 7.32
N SER A 126 4.77 20.53 6.07
CA SER A 126 3.54 21.21 5.66
C SER A 126 2.58 20.25 4.97
N HIS A 127 1.29 20.58 5.03
CA HIS A 127 0.26 19.92 4.25
C HIS A 127 0.42 20.33 2.77
N VAL A 128 0.16 19.40 1.85
CA VAL A 128 0.17 19.66 0.40
C VAL A 128 -1.21 20.18 0.00
N GLU A 129 -1.28 21.46 -0.37
CA GLU A 129 -2.52 22.16 -0.71
C GLU A 129 -2.51 22.74 -2.13
N ALA A 130 -1.32 22.92 -2.71
CA ALA A 130 -1.14 23.48 -4.05
C ALA A 130 -0.47 22.50 -5.03
N GLN A 131 -0.63 22.76 -6.33
CA GLN A 131 -0.05 21.94 -7.39
C GLN A 131 1.48 21.95 -7.35
N GLU A 132 2.13 23.08 -7.03
CA GLU A 132 3.60 23.09 -6.93
C GLU A 132 4.11 22.22 -5.77
N GLU A 133 3.35 22.14 -4.68
CA GLU A 133 3.68 21.28 -3.54
C GLU A 133 3.45 19.80 -3.87
N LEU A 134 2.41 19.51 -4.65
CA LEU A 134 2.15 18.15 -5.14
C LEU A 134 3.30 17.65 -6.01
N VAL A 135 3.80 18.47 -6.94
CA VAL A 135 4.97 18.11 -7.76
C VAL A 135 6.19 17.79 -6.90
N LYS A 136 6.46 18.58 -5.86
CA LYS A 136 7.55 18.30 -4.91
C LYS A 136 7.31 17.01 -4.13
N TYR A 137 6.07 16.77 -3.72
CA TYR A 137 5.69 15.56 -3.01
C TYR A 137 5.90 14.32 -3.89
N GLU A 138 5.43 14.36 -5.14
CA GLU A 138 5.61 13.30 -6.13
C GLU A 138 7.09 13.01 -6.36
N GLU A 139 7.91 14.04 -6.53
CA GLU A 139 9.37 13.89 -6.71
C GLU A 139 10.01 13.16 -5.52
N VAL A 140 9.77 13.63 -4.29
CA VAL A 140 10.31 13.01 -3.07
C VAL A 140 9.78 11.59 -2.92
N PHE A 141 8.49 11.36 -3.13
CA PHE A 141 7.88 10.04 -2.96
C PHE A 141 8.40 9.03 -3.99
N MET A 142 8.49 9.41 -5.26
CA MET A 142 9.03 8.56 -6.33
C MET A 142 10.53 8.30 -6.17
N SER A 143 11.28 9.19 -5.51
CA SER A 143 12.71 8.98 -5.24
C SER A 143 12.97 7.75 -4.36
N LEU A 144 11.99 7.35 -3.53
CA LEU A 144 12.07 6.13 -2.71
C LEU A 144 12.17 4.85 -3.55
N PHE A 145 11.74 4.92 -4.81
CA PHE A 145 11.67 3.79 -5.74
C PHE A 145 12.63 3.95 -6.92
N GLN A 146 13.67 4.79 -6.78
CA GLN A 146 14.61 5.08 -7.85
C GLN A 146 15.28 3.79 -8.37
N GLY A 147 15.18 3.55 -9.69
CA GLY A 147 15.76 2.38 -10.34
C GLY A 147 14.89 1.11 -10.26
N THR A 148 13.64 1.23 -9.83
CA THR A 148 12.69 0.12 -9.72
C THR A 148 11.46 0.32 -10.64
N PRO A 149 10.78 -0.76 -11.07
CA PRO A 149 9.52 -0.65 -11.82
C PRO A 149 8.43 0.14 -11.09
N GLU A 150 8.48 0.18 -9.76
CA GLU A 150 7.56 0.93 -8.90
C GLU A 150 7.56 2.42 -9.19
N LYS A 151 8.71 2.99 -9.59
CA LYS A 151 8.76 4.40 -9.97
C LYS A 151 7.92 4.70 -11.21
N GLU A 152 8.03 3.88 -12.25
CA GLU A 152 7.28 4.07 -13.51
C GLU A 152 5.78 3.86 -13.29
N ALA A 153 5.43 2.87 -12.46
CA ALA A 153 4.07 2.62 -12.03
C ALA A 153 3.48 3.80 -11.25
N LEU A 154 4.23 4.36 -10.30
CA LEU A 154 3.82 5.54 -9.54
C LEU A 154 3.69 6.79 -10.40
N GLN A 155 4.60 7.02 -11.35
CA GLN A 155 4.47 8.13 -12.30
C GLN A 155 3.18 8.01 -13.10
N SER A 156 2.84 6.80 -13.56
CA SER A 156 1.59 6.52 -14.28
C SER A 156 0.37 6.74 -13.37
N TYR A 157 0.46 6.37 -12.09
CA TYR A 157 -0.58 6.62 -11.09
C TYR A 157 -0.89 8.12 -10.96
N PHE A 158 0.12 8.94 -10.66
CA PHE A 158 -0.06 10.37 -10.43
C PHE A 158 -0.61 11.06 -11.68
N ASN A 159 -0.11 10.68 -12.87
CA ASN A 159 -0.57 11.26 -14.13
C ASN A 159 -2.02 10.90 -14.48
N ALA A 160 -2.49 9.70 -14.11
CA ALA A 160 -3.78 9.18 -14.56
C ALA A 160 -4.92 9.34 -13.53
N PHE A 161 -4.60 9.31 -12.23
CA PHE A 161 -5.60 9.20 -11.17
C PHE A 161 -5.56 10.35 -10.17
N PHE A 162 -4.56 11.22 -10.24
CA PHE A 162 -4.44 12.33 -9.29
C PHE A 162 -4.65 13.66 -9.99
N SER A 163 -5.64 14.41 -9.53
CA SER A 163 -5.93 15.77 -9.98
C SER A 163 -5.80 16.77 -8.83
N PRO A 164 -5.62 18.08 -9.11
CA PRO A 164 -5.64 19.10 -8.08
C PRO A 164 -6.94 19.11 -7.26
N ALA A 165 -8.06 18.62 -7.82
CA ALA A 165 -9.34 18.50 -7.13
C ALA A 165 -9.36 17.36 -6.09
N ASP A 166 -8.42 16.42 -6.17
CA ASP A 166 -8.26 15.34 -5.20
C ASP A 166 -7.47 15.80 -3.95
N LEU A 167 -6.80 16.95 -4.02
CA LEU A 167 -6.12 17.58 -2.87
C LEU A 167 -7.14 17.95 -1.80
N GLY A 168 -6.98 17.39 -0.60
CA GLY A 168 -7.79 17.72 0.58
C GLY A 168 -9.15 17.00 0.72
N SER A 169 -9.56 16.16 -0.24
CA SER A 169 -10.90 15.54 -0.24
C SER A 169 -10.97 14.22 0.54
N SER A 170 -9.94 13.35 0.47
CA SER A 170 -9.93 12.04 1.15
C SER A 170 -8.55 11.54 1.59
N VAL A 171 -7.47 12.06 0.99
CA VAL A 171 -6.08 11.75 1.33
C VAL A 171 -5.38 13.03 1.74
N ARG A 172 -4.74 13.02 2.91
CA ARG A 172 -3.91 14.15 3.39
C ARG A 172 -2.46 13.81 3.15
N MET A 173 -1.79 14.64 2.36
CA MET A 173 -0.37 14.48 2.05
C MET A 173 0.44 15.53 2.79
N PHE A 174 1.60 15.14 3.29
CA PHE A 174 2.51 16.03 3.98
C PHE A 174 3.89 15.89 3.38
N ILE A 175 4.58 17.01 3.19
CA ILE A 175 5.96 17.05 2.71
C ILE A 175 6.84 17.76 3.75
N GLY A 176 8.04 17.21 3.96
CA GLY A 176 9.07 17.81 4.80
C GLY A 176 10.10 18.53 3.94
N CYS A 177 10.39 19.79 4.25
CA CYS A 177 11.42 20.59 3.59
C CYS A 177 12.47 21.04 4.61
N ILE A 178 13.75 20.95 4.24
CA ILE A 178 14.87 21.49 5.01
C ILE A 178 15.22 22.85 4.39
N GLY A 179 15.27 23.95 5.16
CA GLY A 179 15.82 25.23 4.66
C GLY A 179 17.31 25.10 4.34
N GLU A 180 17.90 25.63 3.27
CA GLU A 180 17.61 26.82 2.47
C GLU A 180 17.29 26.53 0.99
N VAL A 181 16.04 26.70 0.55
CA VAL A 181 15.74 27.16 -0.82
C VAL A 181 14.50 28.05 -0.72
N ASN A 182 14.67 29.33 -1.06
CA ASN A 182 13.64 30.36 -1.05
C ASN A 182 12.36 29.86 -1.76
N CYS A 183 11.30 29.65 -0.98
CA CYS A 183 9.94 29.78 -1.46
C CYS A 183 9.49 31.17 -0.98
N ASP A 184 9.92 32.20 -1.71
CA ASP A 184 9.43 33.57 -1.53
C ASP A 184 8.34 33.84 -2.58
N PRO A 185 7.44 34.81 -2.29
CA PRO A 185 5.98 34.66 -2.36
C PRO A 185 5.34 34.73 -3.75
#